data_AF-A0A963AA76-F1
#
_entry.id   AF-A0A963AA76-F1
#
_cell.length_a   1.000
_cell.length_b   1.000
_cell.length_c   1.000
_cell.angle_alpha   90.00
_cell.angle_beta   90.00
_cell.angle_gamma   90.00
#
_symmetry.space_group_name_H-M   'P 1'
#
loop_
_entity.id
_entity.type
_entity.pdbx_description
1 polymer ?
#
loop_
_entity_poly.entity_id
_entity_poly.type
_entity_poly.pdbx_seq_one_letter_code
_entity_poly.pdbx_strand_id
1 'polypeptide(L)'
;MARFAILSPTAILGYGFPEDSFARGLACNPDLIAVDAGSTDPGPYYLGSGKSFTDARAVRRDLALLLQAAVGRGIPLVIGSAGGAGAGPHLEWTVAIVRGLARELRLAFRLGIVRADVPAATVLEGLRNGRLSALSGAPPLDADTVAASGHIVAQMGVEPIQ
;
A
#
# COMPACT_ATOMS: atom_id res chain seq x y z
N MET A 1 23.04 -17.44 6.00
CA MET A 1 21.77 -17.04 5.36
C MET A 1 22.03 -16.76 3.90
N ALA A 2 21.18 -17.23 3.00
CA ALA A 2 21.22 -16.81 1.60
C ALA A 2 20.88 -15.32 1.52
N ARG A 3 21.55 -14.58 0.63
CA ARG A 3 21.25 -13.16 0.38
C ARG A 3 19.84 -13.03 -0.19
N PHE A 4 19.08 -12.03 0.27
CA PHE A 4 17.79 -11.65 -0.31
C PHE A 4 17.86 -10.17 -0.69
N ALA A 5 17.72 -9.86 -1.98
CA ALA A 5 17.87 -8.52 -2.54
C ALA A 5 16.51 -7.94 -2.94
N ILE A 6 16.19 -6.76 -2.41
CA ILE A 6 14.95 -6.03 -2.69
C ILE A 6 15.26 -4.83 -3.57
N LEU A 7 14.55 -4.69 -4.69
CA LEU A 7 14.55 -3.48 -5.49
C LEU A 7 13.36 -2.60 -5.11
N SER A 8 13.64 -1.41 -4.58
CA SER A 8 12.64 -0.37 -4.33
C SER A 8 12.82 0.79 -5.32
N PRO A 9 12.01 0.86 -6.39
CA PRO A 9 12.20 1.83 -7.44
C PRO A 9 11.64 3.22 -7.13
N THR A 10 10.70 3.34 -6.19
CA THR A 10 10.08 4.61 -5.79
C THR A 10 9.77 4.63 -4.30
N ALA A 11 9.78 5.83 -3.71
CA ALA A 11 9.34 6.05 -2.34
C ALA A 11 7.80 6.01 -2.20
N ILE A 12 7.09 6.48 -3.22
CA ILE A 12 5.62 6.54 -3.25
C ILE A 12 5.14 6.12 -4.63
N LEU A 13 4.25 5.12 -4.71
CA LEU A 13 3.61 4.72 -5.95
C LEU A 13 2.83 5.88 -6.58
N GLY A 14 3.16 6.24 -7.82
CA GLY A 14 2.57 7.38 -8.52
C GLY A 14 3.44 8.64 -8.50
N TYR A 15 4.60 8.64 -7.82
CA TYR A 15 5.59 9.73 -7.94
C TYR A 15 6.53 9.54 -9.13
N GLY A 16 6.55 8.34 -9.71
CA GLY A 16 7.46 8.02 -10.80
C GLY A 16 8.87 7.69 -10.35
N PHE A 17 9.55 6.98 -11.23
CA PHE A 17 10.98 6.68 -11.15
C PHE A 17 11.62 6.73 -12.55
N PRO A 18 12.93 7.03 -12.64
CA PRO A 18 13.66 6.98 -13.90
C PRO A 18 13.79 5.53 -14.39
N GLU A 19 13.42 5.29 -15.64
CA GLU A 19 13.43 3.95 -16.24
C GLU A 19 14.85 3.37 -16.35
N ASP A 20 15.85 4.21 -16.64
CA ASP A 20 17.26 3.78 -16.67
C ASP A 20 17.74 3.30 -15.28
N SER A 21 17.32 3.98 -14.21
CA SER A 21 17.65 3.56 -12.84
C SER A 21 16.96 2.25 -12.50
N PHE A 22 15.71 2.09 -12.90
CA PHE A 22 14.97 0.84 -12.72
C PHE A 22 15.62 -0.32 -13.50
N ALA A 23 15.99 -0.11 -14.76
CA ALA A 23 16.68 -1.10 -15.58
C ALA A 23 18.02 -1.52 -14.98
N ARG A 24 18.82 -0.58 -14.48
CA ARG A 24 20.07 -0.89 -13.75
C ARG A 24 19.81 -1.70 -12.49
N GLY A 25 18.78 -1.36 -11.71
CA GLY A 25 18.38 -2.12 -10.53
C GLY A 25 17.96 -3.56 -10.87
N LEU A 26 17.19 -3.74 -11.94
CA LEU A 26 16.78 -5.06 -12.44
C LEU A 26 17.97 -5.89 -12.94
N ALA A 27 19.00 -5.27 -13.50
CA ALA A 27 20.23 -5.95 -13.93
C ALA A 27 21.02 -6.55 -12.75
N CYS A 28 20.76 -6.10 -11.52
CA CYS A 28 21.32 -6.70 -10.31
C CYS A 28 20.60 -7.99 -9.85
N ASN A 29 19.61 -8.49 -10.61
CA ASN A 29 18.83 -9.69 -10.31
C ASN A 29 18.21 -9.68 -8.89
N PRO A 30 17.31 -8.73 -8.58
CA PRO A 30 16.63 -8.70 -7.29
C PRO A 30 15.68 -9.90 -7.13
N ASP A 31 15.51 -10.34 -5.88
CA ASP A 31 14.59 -11.41 -5.51
C ASP A 31 13.15 -10.91 -5.33
N LEU A 32 12.99 -9.59 -5.12
CA LEU A 32 11.70 -8.92 -4.88
C LEU A 32 11.73 -7.51 -5.45
N ILE A 33 10.64 -7.08 -6.09
CA ILE A 33 10.33 -5.67 -6.28
C ILE A 33 9.34 -5.26 -5.19
N ALA A 34 9.68 -4.26 -4.39
CA ALA A 34 8.80 -3.73 -3.34
C ALA A 34 8.60 -2.23 -3.54
N VAL A 35 7.36 -1.77 -3.50
CA VAL A 35 7.02 -0.34 -3.52
C VAL A 35 6.11 -0.03 -2.34
N ASP A 36 6.30 1.14 -1.75
CA ASP A 36 5.36 1.72 -0.79
C ASP A 36 4.59 2.86 -1.46
N ALA A 37 3.42 3.19 -0.95
CA ALA A 37 2.68 4.41 -1.26
C ALA A 37 2.20 5.15 0.00
N GLY A 38 2.48 4.62 1.20
CA GLY A 38 2.12 5.23 2.46
C GLY A 38 2.81 6.57 2.70
N SER A 39 2.09 7.51 3.33
CA SER A 39 2.66 8.77 3.81
C SER A 39 1.79 9.37 4.91
N THR A 40 2.43 10.04 5.87
CA THR A 40 1.75 10.88 6.89
C THR A 40 1.68 12.35 6.49
N ASP A 41 2.52 12.79 5.55
CA ASP A 41 2.65 14.17 5.11
C ASP A 41 1.34 14.80 4.60
N PRO A 42 0.47 14.09 3.83
CA PRO A 42 -0.76 14.69 3.33
C PRO A 42 -1.87 14.78 4.41
N GLY A 43 -1.59 14.34 5.63
CA GLY A 43 -2.53 14.35 6.75
C GLY A 43 -3.68 13.35 6.60
N PRO A 44 -4.69 13.41 7.50
CA PRO A 44 -5.72 12.37 7.61
C PRO A 44 -6.82 12.45 6.53
N TYR A 45 -6.84 13.51 5.71
CA TYR A 45 -7.93 13.78 4.76
C TYR A 45 -8.14 12.63 3.76
N TYR A 46 -7.05 12.10 3.18
CA TYR A 46 -7.14 11.05 2.16
C TYR A 46 -7.61 9.72 2.75
N LEU A 47 -7.12 9.38 3.96
CA LEU A 47 -7.63 8.24 4.71
C LEU A 47 -9.13 8.38 4.95
N GLY A 48 -9.57 9.50 5.52
CA GLY A 48 -10.98 9.73 5.88
C GLY A 48 -11.93 9.85 4.69
N SER A 49 -11.44 10.32 3.54
CA SER A 49 -12.25 10.47 2.31
C SER A 49 -12.26 9.22 1.42
N GLY A 50 -11.42 8.22 1.70
CA GLY A 50 -11.33 7.00 0.88
C GLY A 50 -10.74 7.25 -0.50
N LYS A 51 -9.94 8.32 -0.68
CA LYS A 51 -9.37 8.74 -1.96
C LYS A 51 -7.85 8.66 -1.92
N SER A 52 -7.24 8.17 -2.99
CA SER A 52 -5.79 8.27 -3.17
C SER A 52 -5.35 9.73 -3.20
N PHE A 53 -4.20 10.04 -2.59
CA PHE A 53 -3.56 11.34 -2.75
C PHE A 53 -2.74 11.44 -4.05
N THR A 54 -2.42 10.31 -4.68
CA THR A 54 -1.70 10.25 -5.95
C THR A 54 -2.65 10.12 -7.15
N ASP A 55 -2.23 10.69 -8.28
CA ASP A 55 -3.01 10.68 -9.52
C ASP A 55 -3.09 9.27 -10.15
N ALA A 56 -4.27 8.93 -10.67
CA ALA A 56 -4.55 7.62 -11.25
C ALA A 56 -3.68 7.30 -12.48
N ARG A 57 -3.36 8.29 -13.31
CA ARG A 57 -2.53 8.08 -14.51
C ARG A 57 -1.08 7.83 -14.11
N ALA A 58 -0.58 8.57 -13.13
CA ALA A 58 0.77 8.37 -12.60
C ALA A 58 0.92 6.99 -11.95
N VAL A 59 -0.03 6.59 -11.08
CA VAL A 59 -0.06 5.24 -10.48
C VAL A 59 -0.13 4.16 -11.54
N ARG A 60 -0.97 4.34 -12.58
CA ARG A 60 -1.07 3.37 -13.68
C ARG A 60 0.24 3.25 -14.47
N ARG A 61 0.95 4.36 -14.71
CA ARG A 61 2.27 4.36 -15.38
C ARG A 61 3.28 3.54 -14.59
N ASP A 62 3.40 3.80 -13.29
CA ASP A 62 4.34 3.08 -12.43
C ASP A 62 3.98 1.60 -12.34
N LEU A 63 2.71 1.26 -12.07
CA LEU A 63 2.24 -0.13 -12.02
C LEU A 63 2.48 -0.89 -13.33
N ALA A 64 2.31 -0.23 -14.49
CA ALA A 64 2.56 -0.88 -15.78
C ALA A 64 4.03 -1.31 -15.93
N LEU A 65 4.98 -0.46 -15.53
CA LEU A 65 6.41 -0.77 -15.57
C LEU A 65 6.77 -1.88 -14.57
N LEU A 66 6.25 -1.79 -13.35
CA LEU A 66 6.50 -2.75 -12.28
C LEU A 66 5.95 -4.15 -12.62
N LEU A 67 4.69 -4.23 -13.09
CA LEU A 67 4.05 -5.49 -13.43
C LEU A 67 4.75 -6.19 -14.59
N GLN A 68 5.13 -5.45 -15.65
CA GLN A 68 5.86 -6.03 -16.77
C GLN A 68 7.21 -6.60 -16.34
N ALA A 69 7.96 -5.85 -15.53
CA ALA A 69 9.26 -6.31 -15.02
C ALA A 69 9.13 -7.53 -14.10
N ALA A 70 8.21 -7.50 -13.14
CA ALA A 70 8.00 -8.58 -12.19
C ALA A 70 7.56 -9.87 -12.88
N VAL A 71 6.52 -9.79 -13.72
CA VAL A 71 5.98 -10.95 -14.46
C VAL A 71 7.01 -11.48 -15.46
N GLY A 72 7.66 -10.61 -16.23
CA GLY A 72 8.64 -11.01 -17.24
C GLY A 72 9.89 -11.68 -16.65
N ARG A 73 10.22 -11.40 -15.40
CA ARG A 73 11.37 -12.00 -14.69
C ARG A 73 10.99 -13.11 -13.72
N GLY A 74 9.70 -13.34 -13.50
CA GLY A 74 9.22 -14.33 -12.53
C GLY A 74 9.55 -13.97 -11.08
N ILE A 75 9.67 -12.69 -10.76
CA ILE A 75 9.96 -12.21 -9.39
C ILE A 75 8.69 -11.62 -8.75
N PRO A 76 8.48 -11.79 -7.43
CA PRO A 76 7.35 -11.18 -6.74
C PRO A 76 7.36 -9.64 -6.81
N LEU A 77 6.16 -9.07 -6.82
CA LEU A 77 5.92 -7.63 -6.64
C LEU A 77 5.04 -7.44 -5.39
N VAL A 78 5.54 -6.64 -4.44
CA VAL A 78 4.80 -6.26 -3.24
C VAL A 78 4.53 -4.76 -3.27
N ILE A 79 3.27 -4.39 -2.98
CA ILE A 79 2.80 -3.01 -2.94
C ILE A 79 2.27 -2.74 -1.53
N GLY A 80 3.06 -2.05 -0.72
CA GLY A 80 2.67 -1.50 0.58
C GLY A 80 2.27 -0.04 0.43
N SER A 81 1.71 0.57 1.47
CA SER A 81 0.27 0.85 1.55
C SER A 81 -0.40 1.11 0.18
N ALA A 82 -1.12 0.14 -0.35
CA ALA A 82 -1.80 0.25 -1.64
C ALA A 82 -2.82 1.41 -1.66
N GLY A 83 -2.69 2.30 -2.65
CA GLY A 83 -3.57 3.47 -2.82
C GLY A 83 -3.32 4.60 -1.80
N GLY A 84 -2.17 4.58 -1.14
CA GLY A 84 -1.72 5.63 -0.24
C GLY A 84 -2.07 5.36 1.22
N ALA A 85 -3.33 5.61 1.60
CA ALA A 85 -3.76 5.53 2.99
C ALA A 85 -4.17 4.11 3.45
N GLY A 86 -4.25 3.14 2.54
CA GLY A 86 -4.34 1.71 2.88
C GLY A 86 -5.70 1.18 3.35
N ALA A 87 -6.73 2.02 3.52
CA ALA A 87 -8.08 1.54 3.81
C ALA A 87 -8.71 0.80 2.62
N GLY A 88 -9.76 0.02 2.86
CA GLY A 88 -10.46 -0.79 1.86
C GLY A 88 -10.68 -0.10 0.52
N PRO A 89 -11.25 1.13 0.45
CA PRO A 89 -11.44 1.84 -0.81
C PRO A 89 -10.15 2.09 -1.61
N HIS A 90 -9.04 2.39 -0.93
CA HIS A 90 -7.73 2.64 -1.54
C HIS A 90 -7.14 1.36 -2.14
N LEU A 91 -7.26 0.26 -1.40
CA LEU A 91 -6.81 -1.05 -1.82
C LEU A 91 -7.61 -1.52 -3.04
N GLU A 92 -8.94 -1.48 -2.97
CA GLU A 92 -9.81 -1.90 -4.07
C GLU A 92 -9.60 -1.03 -5.32
N TRP A 93 -9.37 0.29 -5.15
CA TRP A 93 -8.99 1.18 -6.25
C TRP A 93 -7.67 0.77 -6.92
N THR A 94 -6.64 0.46 -6.12
CA THR A 94 -5.34 -0.01 -6.65
C THR A 94 -5.48 -1.36 -7.36
N VAL A 95 -6.22 -2.30 -6.76
CA VAL A 95 -6.52 -3.62 -7.34
C VAL A 95 -7.26 -3.48 -8.68
N ALA A 96 -8.19 -2.53 -8.79
CA ALA A 96 -8.88 -2.27 -10.05
C ALA A 96 -7.91 -1.82 -11.16
N ILE A 97 -6.93 -0.95 -10.84
CA ILE A 97 -5.88 -0.53 -11.79
C ILE A 97 -5.00 -1.73 -12.19
N VAL A 98 -4.56 -2.53 -11.22
CA VAL A 98 -3.74 -3.74 -11.49
C VAL A 98 -4.49 -4.72 -12.40
N ARG A 99 -5.78 -4.98 -12.13
CA ARG A 99 -6.62 -5.85 -12.98
C ARG A 99 -6.87 -5.24 -14.36
N GLY A 100 -6.96 -3.92 -14.47
CA GLY A 100 -7.01 -3.21 -15.75
C GLY A 100 -5.77 -3.46 -16.59
N LEU A 101 -4.60 -3.16 -16.01
CA LEU A 101 -3.30 -3.35 -16.64
C LEU A 101 -3.04 -4.81 -17.01
N ALA A 102 -3.41 -5.77 -16.17
CA ALA A 102 -3.24 -7.19 -16.45
C ALA A 102 -3.97 -7.60 -17.75
N ARG A 103 -5.20 -7.10 -17.96
CA ARG A 103 -5.97 -7.35 -19.19
C ARG A 103 -5.35 -6.65 -20.40
N GLU A 104 -4.99 -5.38 -20.25
CA GLU A 104 -4.44 -4.55 -21.33
C GLU A 104 -3.08 -5.06 -21.81
N LEU A 105 -2.21 -5.44 -20.88
CA LEU A 105 -0.85 -5.92 -21.14
C LEU A 105 -0.78 -7.45 -21.32
N ARG A 106 -1.91 -8.15 -21.24
CA ARG A 106 -2.01 -9.62 -21.34
C ARG A 106 -1.08 -10.37 -20.36
N LEU A 107 -1.00 -9.87 -19.14
CA LEU A 107 -0.19 -10.47 -18.08
C LEU A 107 -1.00 -11.50 -17.29
N ALA A 108 -0.34 -12.61 -16.93
CA ALA A 108 -0.90 -13.64 -16.06
C ALA A 108 -0.03 -13.80 -14.81
N PHE A 109 -0.65 -13.68 -13.64
CA PHE A 109 0.01 -13.80 -12.33
C PHE A 109 -1.02 -14.11 -11.25
N ARG A 110 -0.55 -14.54 -10.08
CA ARG A 110 -1.38 -14.69 -8.88
C ARG A 110 -1.40 -13.36 -8.12
N LEU A 111 -2.59 -12.94 -7.68
CA LEU A 111 -2.78 -11.71 -6.91
C LEU A 111 -3.26 -12.06 -5.50
N GLY A 112 -2.46 -11.70 -4.49
CA GLY A 112 -2.86 -11.71 -3.08
C GLY A 112 -3.30 -10.32 -2.64
N ILE A 113 -4.28 -10.25 -1.73
CA ILE A 113 -4.82 -8.99 -1.20
C ILE A 113 -4.83 -9.08 0.32
N VAL A 114 -4.20 -8.12 1.00
CA VAL A 114 -4.14 -8.02 2.46
C VAL A 114 -4.83 -6.72 2.88
N ARG A 115 -5.86 -6.81 3.73
CA ARG A 115 -6.64 -5.65 4.20
C ARG A 115 -6.21 -5.24 5.59
N ALA A 116 -6.07 -3.93 5.80
CA ALA A 116 -5.71 -3.35 7.09
C ALA A 116 -6.89 -2.76 7.86
N ASP A 117 -8.10 -2.76 7.30
CA ASP A 117 -9.29 -2.22 7.95
C ASP A 117 -9.56 -2.88 9.30
N VAL A 118 -9.79 -2.06 10.33
CA VAL A 118 -10.15 -2.49 11.68
C VAL A 118 -11.60 -2.07 11.96
N PRO A 119 -12.48 -2.99 12.36
CA PRO A 119 -13.85 -2.63 12.73
C PRO A 119 -13.86 -1.64 13.90
N ALA A 120 -14.71 -0.60 13.82
CA ALA A 120 -14.89 0.35 14.91
C ALA A 120 -15.25 -0.32 16.23
N ALA A 121 -16.06 -1.39 16.19
CA ALA A 121 -16.40 -2.19 17.36
C ALA A 121 -15.17 -2.75 18.08
N THR A 122 -14.16 -3.22 17.34
CA THR A 122 -12.90 -3.71 17.90
C THR A 122 -12.13 -2.61 18.64
N VAL A 123 -12.14 -1.39 18.10
CA VAL A 123 -11.48 -0.23 18.72
C VAL A 123 -12.24 0.22 19.96
N LEU A 124 -13.57 0.32 19.89
CA LEU A 124 -14.43 0.67 21.02
C LEU A 124 -14.27 -0.31 22.19
N GLU A 125 -14.19 -1.61 21.89
CA GLU A 125 -13.92 -2.63 22.91
C GLU A 125 -12.52 -2.44 23.53
N GLY A 126 -11.51 -2.14 22.71
CA GLY A 126 -10.16 -1.82 23.17
C GLY A 126 -10.13 -0.62 24.12
N LEU A 127 -10.89 0.44 23.81
CA LEU A 127 -11.03 1.62 24.67
C LEU A 127 -11.71 1.28 26.00
N ARG A 128 -12.86 0.59 25.95
CA ARG A 128 -13.61 0.21 27.15
C ARG A 128 -12.78 -0.64 28.10
N ASN A 129 -11.92 -1.49 27.56
CA ASN A 129 -11.07 -2.39 28.34
C ASN A 129 -9.71 -1.77 28.71
N GLY A 130 -9.49 -0.47 28.45
CA GLY A 130 -8.25 0.23 28.80
C GLY A 130 -7.01 -0.23 28.02
N ARG A 131 -7.19 -0.88 26.87
CA ARG A 131 -6.08 -1.40 26.03
C ARG A 131 -5.57 -0.38 25.01
N LEU A 132 -6.29 0.72 24.82
CA LEU A 132 -5.96 1.75 23.85
C LEU A 132 -5.80 3.10 24.55
N SER A 133 -4.83 3.87 24.09
CA SER A 133 -4.60 5.25 24.49
C SER A 133 -4.21 6.06 23.26
N ALA A 134 -4.50 7.36 23.28
CA ALA A 134 -4.01 8.26 22.24
C ALA A 134 -2.47 8.25 22.19
N LEU A 135 -1.92 8.43 20.99
CA LEU A 135 -0.49 8.67 20.82
C LEU A 135 -0.10 10.03 21.43
N SER A 136 1.15 10.17 21.85
CA SER A 136 1.65 11.45 22.37
C SER A 136 1.48 12.56 21.32
N GLY A 137 0.80 13.65 21.70
CA GLY A 137 0.51 14.79 20.83
C GLY A 137 -0.67 14.60 19.86
N ALA A 138 -1.32 13.44 19.86
CA ALA A 138 -2.56 13.23 19.10
C ALA A 138 -3.78 13.81 19.85
N PRO A 139 -4.89 14.11 19.14
CA PRO A 139 -6.15 14.44 19.77
C PRO A 139 -6.62 13.33 20.75
N PRO A 140 -7.51 13.65 21.70
CA PRO A 140 -8.11 12.66 22.58
C PRO A 140 -8.72 11.50 21.78
N LEU A 141 -8.54 10.27 22.27
CA LEU A 141 -9.16 9.08 21.71
C LEU A 141 -10.29 8.64 22.65
N ASP A 142 -11.52 8.87 22.20
CA ASP A 142 -12.75 8.49 22.89
C ASP A 142 -13.73 7.78 21.93
N ALA A 143 -14.89 7.36 22.47
CA ALA A 143 -15.89 6.66 21.69
C ALA A 143 -16.45 7.50 20.53
N ASP A 144 -16.61 8.81 20.75
CA ASP A 144 -17.12 9.74 19.74
C ASP A 144 -16.12 9.90 18.58
N THR A 145 -14.83 9.99 18.89
CA THR A 145 -13.74 10.01 17.90
C THR A 145 -13.75 8.76 17.02
N VAL A 146 -13.93 7.58 17.64
CA VAL A 146 -14.01 6.31 16.90
C VAL A 146 -15.27 6.27 16.04
N ALA A 147 -16.42 6.70 16.57
CA ALA A 147 -17.69 6.74 15.83
C ALA A 147 -17.65 7.72 14.64
N ALA A 148 -16.92 8.83 14.79
CA ALA A 148 -16.74 9.84 13.74
C ALA A 148 -15.67 9.46 12.69
N SER A 149 -14.88 8.41 12.95
CA SER A 149 -13.80 7.98 12.04
C SER A 149 -14.37 7.29 10.80
N GLY A 150 -14.15 7.88 9.62
CA GLY A 150 -14.61 7.30 8.36
C GLY A 150 -13.93 5.97 8.00
N HIS A 151 -12.63 5.87 8.28
CA HIS A 151 -11.83 4.67 8.07
C HIS A 151 -10.85 4.48 9.23
N ILE A 152 -10.71 3.24 9.68
CA ILE A 152 -9.77 2.84 10.73
C ILE A 152 -8.93 1.71 10.16
N VAL A 153 -7.61 1.87 10.20
CA VAL A 153 -6.65 0.90 9.65
C VAL A 153 -5.57 0.57 10.67
N ALA A 154 -5.06 -0.65 10.60
CA ALA A 154 -3.91 -1.11 11.36
C ALA A 154 -2.60 -0.83 10.61
N GLN A 155 -1.53 -0.60 11.35
CA GLN A 155 -0.18 -0.76 10.80
C GLN A 155 0.15 -2.25 10.72
N MET A 156 0.80 -2.66 9.63
CA MET A 156 1.27 -4.03 9.44
C MET A 156 2.78 -4.04 9.35
N GLY A 157 3.41 -5.02 9.98
CA GLY A 157 4.79 -5.37 9.73
C GLY A 157 4.90 -6.30 8.52
N VAL A 158 5.95 -7.13 8.55
CA VAL A 158 6.24 -8.09 7.48
C VAL A 158 5.44 -9.40 7.62
N GLU A 159 4.76 -9.60 8.74
CA GLU A 159 4.04 -10.83 9.09
C GLU A 159 3.06 -11.32 8.00
N PRO A 160 2.33 -10.45 7.26
CA PRO A 160 1.41 -10.91 6.23
C PRO A 160 2.08 -11.48 4.97
N ILE A 161 3.39 -11.28 4.79
CA ILE A 161 4.12 -11.62 3.55
C ILE A 161 5.33 -12.54 3.78
N GLN A 162 5.58 -12.97 5.02
CA GLN A 162 6.64 -13.93 5.37
C GLN A 162 6.26 -15.37 5.08
#